data_AF-A0A1B4XGE8-F1
#
_entry.id   AF-A0A1B4XGE8-F1
#
_cell.length_a   1.000
_cell.length_b   1.000
_cell.length_c   1.000
_cell.angle_alpha   90.00
_cell.angle_beta   90.00
_cell.angle_gamma   90.00
#
_symmetry.space_group_name_H-M   'P 1'
#
loop_
_entity.id
_entity.type
_entity.pdbx_description
1 polymer ?
#
loop_
_entity_poly.entity_id
_entity_poly.type
_entity_poly.pdbx_seq_one_letter_code
_entity_poly.pdbx_strand_id
1 'polypeptide(L)'
;MLSGDEWSPNAYNLTVGESVTATGTFTADLGTIGSETGTVSFATGTGNTMSINLNGTFVYATDDNGYGSGLGPSLTFTAGSLYDFDFQKTGSPSFNSSFLFFDDYDQLLGQWTSMSLTVAPAPIPVPAAAWLFGSGLLGLAGIARRRKNNQ
;
A
#
# COMPACT_ATOMS: atom_id res chain seq x y z
N MET A 1 -23.63 -9.65 -9.68
CA MET A 1 -23.41 -9.71 -8.22
C MET A 1 -22.06 -10.38 -8.05
N LEU A 2 -21.05 -9.64 -7.57
CA LEU A 2 -19.78 -10.25 -7.20
C LEU A 2 -20.07 -11.10 -5.95
N SER A 3 -19.91 -12.41 -6.09
CA SER A 3 -19.96 -13.38 -5.00
C SER A 3 -18.52 -13.85 -4.86
N GLY A 4 -17.82 -13.43 -3.81
CA GLY A 4 -16.70 -14.21 -3.32
C GLY A 4 -17.25 -15.43 -2.57
N ASP A 5 -16.36 -16.15 -1.92
CA ASP A 5 -16.65 -17.25 -0.99
C ASP A 5 -17.10 -16.75 0.40
N GLU A 6 -17.47 -15.48 0.53
CA GLU A 6 -17.90 -14.93 1.81
C GLU A 6 -19.17 -15.65 2.30
N TRP A 7 -19.28 -15.82 3.63
CA TRP A 7 -20.44 -16.47 4.27
C TRP A 7 -21.79 -15.82 3.95
N SER A 8 -21.77 -14.56 3.50
CA SER A 8 -22.92 -13.85 2.97
C SER A 8 -22.60 -13.38 1.57
N PRO A 9 -23.39 -13.75 0.54
CA PRO A 9 -23.25 -13.21 -0.79
C PRO A 9 -23.24 -11.68 -0.76
N ASN A 10 -22.21 -11.08 -1.36
CA ASN A 10 -22.02 -9.63 -1.41
C ASN A 10 -22.08 -8.94 -0.03
N ALA A 11 -21.32 -9.46 0.95
CA ALA A 11 -21.27 -8.93 2.32
C ALA A 11 -20.96 -7.42 2.41
N TYR A 12 -20.42 -6.83 1.34
CA TYR A 12 -19.99 -5.43 1.24
C TYR A 12 -20.91 -4.56 0.38
N ASN A 13 -22.07 -5.07 -0.04
CA ASN A 13 -23.04 -4.35 -0.89
C ASN A 13 -22.41 -3.77 -2.16
N LEU A 14 -21.42 -4.46 -2.73
CA LEU A 14 -20.76 -4.06 -3.97
C LEU A 14 -21.76 -4.05 -5.12
N THR A 15 -21.74 -2.97 -5.90
CA THR A 15 -22.55 -2.83 -7.12
C THR A 15 -21.71 -3.04 -8.38
N VAL A 16 -22.37 -3.26 -9.52
CA VAL A 16 -21.67 -3.43 -10.80
C VAL A 16 -20.92 -2.14 -11.13
N GLY A 17 -19.60 -2.25 -11.33
CA GLY A 17 -18.73 -1.11 -11.63
C GLY A 17 -17.99 -0.55 -10.43
N GLU A 18 -18.26 -1.03 -9.21
CA GLU A 18 -17.46 -0.69 -8.03
C GLU A 18 -16.15 -1.49 -7.99
N SER A 19 -15.11 -0.88 -7.41
CA SER A 19 -13.77 -1.46 -7.28
C SER A 19 -13.40 -1.70 -5.82
N VAL A 20 -12.90 -2.90 -5.51
CA VAL A 20 -12.11 -3.18 -4.31
C VAL A 20 -10.69 -2.70 -4.56
N THR A 21 -10.14 -1.95 -3.61
CA THR A 21 -8.77 -1.44 -3.71
C THR A 21 -7.97 -1.91 -2.51
N ALA A 22 -6.89 -2.65 -2.77
CA ALA A 22 -5.85 -2.92 -1.78
C ALA A 22 -4.74 -1.88 -1.90
N THR A 23 -4.32 -1.33 -0.77
CA THR A 23 -3.22 -0.36 -0.66
C THR A 23 -2.29 -0.79 0.47
N GLY A 24 -1.01 -0.47 0.37
CA GLY A 24 -0.06 -0.84 1.39
C GLY A 24 1.30 -0.18 1.22
N THR A 25 2.07 -0.15 2.30
CA THR A 25 3.50 0.21 2.26
C THR A 25 4.30 -1.04 2.54
N PHE A 26 5.25 -1.37 1.68
CA PHE A 26 6.21 -2.43 1.97
C PHE A 26 7.64 -1.91 1.82
N THR A 27 8.51 -2.48 2.62
CA THR A 27 9.93 -2.13 2.75
C THR A 27 10.83 -2.97 1.86
N ALA A 28 10.27 -3.98 1.18
CA ALA A 28 11.01 -4.85 0.27
C ALA A 28 11.53 -4.08 -0.95
N ASP A 29 12.83 -4.21 -1.24
CA ASP A 29 13.42 -3.76 -2.49
C ASP A 29 12.92 -4.66 -3.63
N LEU A 30 11.82 -4.24 -4.26
CA LEU A 30 11.22 -4.94 -5.42
C LEU A 30 12.18 -5.03 -6.63
N GLY A 31 13.34 -4.36 -6.59
CA GLY A 31 14.34 -4.40 -7.67
C GLY A 31 14.82 -5.81 -8.01
N THR A 32 14.76 -6.77 -7.07
CA THR A 32 15.13 -8.17 -7.29
C THR A 32 14.01 -8.98 -7.97
N ILE A 33 12.76 -8.55 -7.83
CA ILE A 33 11.56 -9.28 -8.26
C ILE A 33 11.28 -9.09 -9.78
N GLY A 34 12.02 -8.21 -10.46
CA GLY A 34 11.84 -7.90 -11.87
C GLY A 34 12.10 -9.06 -12.85
N SER A 35 12.84 -10.10 -12.45
CA SER A 35 13.14 -11.27 -13.31
C SER A 35 12.83 -12.63 -12.66
N GLU A 36 12.42 -12.67 -11.40
CA GLU A 36 12.20 -13.90 -10.62
C GLU A 36 10.86 -13.85 -9.87
N THR A 37 10.50 -14.96 -9.20
CA THR A 37 9.34 -14.99 -8.29
C THR A 37 9.76 -14.51 -6.90
N GLY A 38 9.00 -13.58 -6.31
CA GLY A 38 9.26 -13.07 -4.97
C GLY A 38 7.97 -12.70 -4.22
N THR A 39 8.00 -12.82 -2.91
CA THR A 39 6.83 -12.59 -2.04
C THR A 39 7.10 -11.47 -1.06
N VAL A 40 6.16 -10.53 -0.97
CA VAL A 40 6.10 -9.47 0.04
C VAL A 40 5.12 -9.91 1.12
N SER A 41 5.63 -10.17 2.32
CA SER A 41 4.81 -10.53 3.48
C SER A 41 4.36 -9.28 4.25
N PHE A 42 3.12 -9.29 4.73
CA PHE A 42 2.53 -8.28 5.61
C PHE A 42 2.29 -8.83 7.02
N ALA A 43 3.03 -9.86 7.41
CA ALA A 43 2.96 -10.46 8.74
C ALA A 43 3.50 -9.55 9.85
N THR A 44 3.27 -9.96 11.10
CA THR A 44 3.86 -9.33 12.27
C THR A 44 5.39 -9.22 12.16
N GLY A 45 5.93 -8.06 12.53
CA GLY A 45 7.37 -7.81 12.52
C GLY A 45 8.00 -7.46 11.17
N THR A 46 7.25 -7.53 10.07
CA THR A 46 7.75 -7.15 8.72
C THR A 46 7.90 -5.64 8.53
N GLY A 47 7.18 -4.84 9.32
CA GLY A 47 7.09 -3.38 9.13
C GLY A 47 6.25 -2.97 7.91
N ASN A 48 5.67 -3.93 7.19
CA ASN A 48 4.81 -3.68 6.04
C ASN A 48 3.36 -3.45 6.51
N THR A 49 2.60 -2.66 5.75
CA THR A 49 1.20 -2.34 6.05
C THR A 49 0.32 -2.63 4.84
N MET A 50 -0.90 -3.09 5.07
CA MET A 50 -1.91 -3.29 4.04
C MET A 50 -3.28 -2.86 4.57
N SER A 51 -4.07 -2.23 3.71
CA SER A 51 -5.47 -1.92 3.91
C SER A 51 -6.25 -2.15 2.62
N ILE A 52 -7.41 -2.79 2.74
CA ILE A 52 -8.31 -3.10 1.64
C ILE A 52 -9.61 -2.35 1.88
N ASN A 53 -10.03 -1.57 0.89
CA ASN A 53 -11.30 -0.86 0.91
C ASN A 53 -12.37 -1.65 0.16
N LEU A 54 -13.42 -2.03 0.90
CA LEU A 54 -14.59 -2.79 0.46
C LEU A 54 -15.82 -1.89 0.61
N ASN A 55 -16.02 -1.00 -0.37
CA ASN A 55 -17.13 -0.03 -0.39
C ASN A 55 -17.24 0.84 0.88
N GLY A 56 -16.11 1.39 1.34
CA GLY A 56 -16.00 2.20 2.55
C GLY A 56 -15.78 1.39 3.84
N THR A 57 -15.86 0.06 3.76
CA THR A 57 -15.43 -0.83 4.85
C THR A 57 -13.96 -1.18 4.68
N PHE A 58 -13.13 -0.89 5.67
CA PHE A 58 -11.71 -1.21 5.62
C PHE A 58 -11.40 -2.50 6.36
N VAL A 59 -10.60 -3.37 5.74
CA VAL A 59 -9.90 -4.48 6.42
C VAL A 59 -8.39 -4.23 6.35
N TYR A 60 -7.67 -4.60 7.41
CA TYR A 60 -6.24 -4.34 7.55
C TYR A 60 -5.44 -5.63 7.60
N ALA A 61 -4.12 -5.56 7.35
CA ALA A 61 -3.23 -6.71 7.49
C ALA A 61 -3.40 -7.42 8.85
N THR A 62 -3.65 -6.65 9.91
CA THR A 62 -3.84 -7.15 11.28
C THR A 62 -5.11 -7.96 11.48
N ASP A 63 -6.08 -7.83 10.57
CA ASP A 63 -7.34 -8.54 10.63
C ASP A 63 -7.26 -9.94 10.02
N ASP A 64 -6.14 -10.25 9.36
CA ASP A 64 -5.90 -11.57 8.80
C ASP A 64 -5.80 -12.62 9.92
N ASN A 65 -6.39 -13.78 9.68
CA ASN A 65 -6.48 -14.89 10.62
C ASN A 65 -5.11 -15.38 11.10
N GLY A 66 -4.08 -15.33 10.25
CA GLY A 66 -2.74 -15.79 10.57
C GLY A 66 -1.81 -14.67 11.05
N TYR A 67 -2.23 -13.40 11.04
CA TYR A 67 -1.36 -12.27 11.36
C TYR A 67 -0.64 -12.44 12.72
N GLY A 68 -1.39 -12.84 13.75
CA GLY A 68 -0.88 -13.06 15.11
C GLY A 68 0.11 -14.23 15.25
N SER A 69 0.14 -15.17 14.29
CA SER A 69 1.08 -16.29 14.27
C SER A 69 2.28 -16.06 13.35
N GLY A 70 2.41 -14.86 12.76
CA GLY A 70 3.46 -14.54 11.80
C GLY A 70 3.15 -15.00 10.36
N LEU A 71 1.94 -15.53 10.13
CA LEU A 71 1.42 -15.90 8.82
C LEU A 71 0.43 -14.82 8.38
N GLY A 72 0.93 -13.64 8.04
CA GLY A 72 0.06 -12.55 7.58
C GLY A 72 -0.15 -12.57 6.07
N PRO A 73 -0.92 -11.60 5.55
CA PRO A 73 -1.20 -11.48 4.13
C PRO A 73 0.08 -11.42 3.30
N SER A 74 0.00 -11.81 2.04
CA SER A 74 1.16 -11.77 1.15
C SER A 74 0.82 -11.38 -0.27
N LEU A 75 1.75 -10.70 -0.93
CA LEU A 75 1.71 -10.44 -2.37
C LEU A 75 2.87 -11.17 -3.02
N THR A 76 2.59 -12.09 -3.95
CA THR A 76 3.62 -12.75 -4.74
C THR A 76 3.67 -12.12 -6.11
N PHE A 77 4.86 -11.92 -6.61
CA PHE A 77 5.12 -11.37 -7.92
C PHE A 77 5.97 -12.34 -8.71
N THR A 78 5.76 -12.42 -10.01
CA THR A 78 6.59 -13.19 -10.94
C THR A 78 6.93 -12.30 -12.12
N ALA A 79 8.24 -12.13 -12.38
CA ALA A 79 8.74 -11.27 -13.46
C ALA A 79 8.11 -9.85 -13.41
N GLY A 80 8.09 -9.26 -12.21
CA GLY A 80 7.54 -7.92 -11.96
C GLY A 80 6.02 -7.78 -12.06
N SER A 81 5.28 -8.85 -12.39
CA SER A 81 3.81 -8.84 -12.40
C SER A 81 3.27 -9.40 -11.09
N LEU A 82 2.17 -8.85 -10.56
CA LEU A 82 1.46 -9.49 -9.44
C LEU A 82 1.01 -10.86 -9.91
N TYR A 83 1.56 -11.87 -9.25
CA TYR A 83 1.10 -13.23 -9.30
C TYR A 83 0.09 -13.33 -8.15
N ASP A 84 0.45 -13.84 -6.99
CA ASP A 84 -0.52 -14.13 -5.93
C ASP A 84 -0.92 -12.92 -5.04
N PHE A 85 -2.12 -12.98 -4.47
CA PHE A 85 -2.50 -12.19 -3.32
C PHE A 85 -3.29 -13.06 -2.33
N ASP A 86 -2.72 -13.22 -1.13
CA ASP A 86 -3.27 -14.01 -0.04
C ASP A 86 -3.69 -13.08 1.11
N PHE A 87 -4.97 -13.16 1.48
CA PHE A 87 -5.56 -12.50 2.64
C PHE A 87 -6.82 -13.25 3.07
N GLN A 88 -6.91 -13.61 4.34
CA GLN A 88 -8.08 -14.27 4.89
C GLN A 88 -8.49 -13.68 6.24
N LYS A 89 -9.70 -13.12 6.31
CA LYS A 89 -10.36 -12.65 7.53
C LYS A 89 -11.66 -13.40 7.75
N THR A 90 -11.72 -14.13 8.86
CA THR A 90 -12.96 -14.73 9.37
C THR A 90 -13.68 -13.80 10.34
N GLY A 91 -15.00 -13.98 10.49
CA GLY A 91 -15.86 -13.11 11.30
C GLY A 91 -16.66 -12.11 10.45
N SER A 92 -17.53 -11.30 11.06
CA SER A 92 -18.33 -10.31 10.31
C SER A 92 -17.72 -8.91 10.37
N PRO A 93 -17.43 -8.25 9.23
CA PRO A 93 -17.56 -8.79 7.87
C PRO A 93 -16.37 -9.71 7.52
N SER A 94 -16.66 -10.77 6.76
CA SER A 94 -15.64 -11.75 6.34
C SER A 94 -15.09 -11.33 4.99
N PHE A 95 -13.81 -11.54 4.77
CA PHE A 95 -13.18 -11.25 3.49
C PHE A 95 -12.13 -12.30 3.22
N ASN A 96 -12.16 -12.87 2.03
CA ASN A 96 -11.11 -13.75 1.54
C ASN A 96 -10.71 -13.29 0.13
N SER A 97 -9.41 -13.28 -0.13
CA SER A 97 -8.87 -13.00 -1.45
C SER A 97 -9.21 -14.16 -2.40
N SER A 98 -10.22 -13.97 -3.26
CA SER A 98 -10.53 -14.86 -4.38
C SER A 98 -10.20 -14.15 -5.69
N PHE A 99 -8.97 -14.32 -6.19
CA PHE A 99 -8.54 -13.70 -7.45
C PHE A 99 -8.47 -14.76 -8.55
N LEU A 100 -8.97 -14.42 -9.74
CA LEU A 100 -9.16 -15.27 -10.94
C LEU A 100 -7.96 -16.08 -11.47
N PHE A 101 -6.76 -15.92 -10.90
CA PHE A 101 -5.58 -16.73 -11.21
C PHE A 101 -4.93 -17.34 -9.95
N PHE A 102 -5.60 -17.19 -8.81
CA PHE A 102 -5.07 -17.32 -7.45
C PHE A 102 -6.14 -17.89 -6.51
N ASP A 103 -6.69 -19.03 -6.89
CA ASP A 103 -7.47 -19.93 -6.05
C ASP A 103 -7.17 -21.35 -6.54
N ASP A 104 -6.91 -22.26 -5.59
CA ASP A 104 -6.61 -23.67 -5.81
C ASP A 104 -7.84 -24.52 -6.19
N TYR A 105 -9.04 -23.95 -6.26
CA TYR A 105 -10.25 -24.65 -6.64
C TYR A 105 -11.41 -23.68 -6.98
N ASP A 106 -11.52 -23.21 -8.24
CA ASP A 106 -12.78 -23.16 -9.02
C ASP A 106 -12.85 -22.07 -10.12
N GLN A 107 -13.68 -22.35 -11.13
CA GLN A 107 -13.87 -21.56 -12.35
C GLN A 107 -15.02 -20.55 -12.19
N LEU A 108 -14.77 -19.24 -11.97
CA LEU A 108 -15.78 -18.23 -12.30
C LEU A 108 -15.29 -16.79 -12.57
N LEU A 109 -15.98 -16.19 -13.54
CA LEU A 109 -15.84 -14.91 -14.26
C LEU A 109 -16.02 -13.63 -13.42
N GLY A 110 -14.91 -12.96 -13.09
CA GLY A 110 -14.86 -11.56 -12.64
C GLY A 110 -13.44 -10.97 -12.68
N GLN A 111 -13.11 -10.19 -13.71
CA GLN A 111 -11.75 -9.69 -13.98
C GLN A 111 -11.47 -8.35 -13.28
N TRP A 112 -10.52 -8.36 -12.33
CA TRP A 112 -9.85 -7.15 -11.86
C TRP A 112 -8.92 -6.64 -12.98
N THR A 113 -9.27 -5.52 -13.63
CA THR A 113 -8.56 -5.01 -14.81
C THR A 113 -7.44 -4.02 -14.50
N SER A 114 -7.31 -3.55 -13.26
CA SER A 114 -6.23 -2.65 -12.86
C SER A 114 -6.02 -2.62 -11.34
N MET A 115 -4.76 -2.71 -10.91
CA MET A 115 -4.30 -2.43 -9.55
C MET A 115 -3.30 -1.27 -9.61
N SER A 116 -3.42 -0.28 -8.72
CA SER A 116 -2.50 0.86 -8.63
C SER A 116 -1.60 0.70 -7.41
N LEU A 117 -0.29 0.52 -7.65
CA LEU A 117 0.72 0.58 -6.60
C LEU A 117 1.26 2.00 -6.48
N THR A 118 1.09 2.63 -5.31
CA THR A 118 1.69 3.95 -5.02
C THR A 118 2.86 3.78 -4.06
N VAL A 119 4.09 3.87 -4.57
CA VAL A 119 5.29 3.95 -3.73
C VAL A 119 5.45 5.39 -3.26
N ALA A 120 5.33 5.62 -1.94
CA ALA A 120 5.60 6.94 -1.38
C ALA A 120 7.10 7.25 -1.44
N PRO A 121 7.55 8.38 -2.02
CA PRO A 121 8.96 8.74 -2.00
C PRO A 121 9.41 9.02 -0.57
N ALA A 122 10.61 8.54 -0.21
CA ALA A 122 11.21 8.87 1.08
C ALA A 122 11.35 10.40 1.23
N PRO A 123 11.07 10.99 2.42
CA PRO A 123 11.27 12.42 2.64
C PRO A 123 12.74 12.78 2.38
N ILE A 124 13.00 13.61 1.37
CA ILE A 124 14.34 14.13 1.12
C ILE A 124 14.62 15.18 2.20
N PRO A 125 15.66 15.03 3.04
CA PRO A 125 16.05 16.08 3.97
C PRO A 125 16.32 17.36 3.18
N VAL A 126 15.65 18.46 3.54
CA VAL A 126 15.93 19.76 2.94
C VAL A 126 17.43 20.07 3.10
N PRO A 127 18.16 20.36 2.01
CA PRO A 127 19.59 20.60 2.09
C PRO A 127 19.89 21.75 3.06
N ALA A 128 21.01 21.65 3.80
CA ALA A 128 21.51 22.73 4.65
C ALA A 128 21.59 24.09 3.93
N ALA A 129 21.68 24.07 2.59
CA ALA A 129 21.61 25.24 1.72
C ALA A 129 20.37 26.12 1.94
N ALA A 130 19.19 25.56 2.30
CA ALA A 130 18.01 26.37 2.59
C ALA A 130 18.22 27.29 3.82
N TRP A 131 18.89 26.77 4.84
CA TRP A 131 19.27 27.53 6.05
C TRP A 131 20.41 28.52 5.79
N LEU A 132 21.38 28.15 4.95
CA LEU A 132 22.45 29.06 4.53
C LEU A 132 21.92 30.21 3.68
N PHE A 133 20.95 29.96 2.81
CA PHE A 133 20.32 30.98 1.98
C PHE A 133 19.53 31.97 2.85
N GLY A 134 18.71 31.48 3.78
CA GLY A 134 17.95 32.31 4.71
C GLY A 134 18.85 33.18 5.61
N SER A 135 19.91 32.59 6.17
CA SER A 135 20.86 33.32 7.02
C SER A 135 21.72 34.31 6.23
N GLY A 136 22.10 33.96 4.99
CA GLY A 136 22.80 34.85 4.07
C GLY A 136 21.99 36.09 3.71
N LEU A 137 20.69 35.93 3.43
CA LEU A 137 19.80 37.05 3.10
C LEU A 137 19.57 37.98 4.29
N LEU A 138 19.38 37.42 5.50
CA LEU A 138 19.28 38.20 6.74
C LEU A 138 20.57 38.97 7.04
N GLY A 139 21.74 38.35 6.82
CA GLY A 139 23.04 39.01 6.92
C GLY A 139 23.16 40.20 5.98
N LEU A 140 22.75 40.03 4.72
CA LEU A 140 22.78 41.08 3.69
C LEU A 140 21.85 42.24 4.03
N ALA A 141 20.64 41.95 4.53
CA ALA A 141 19.70 42.96 4.99
C ALA A 141 20.25 43.77 6.19
N GLY A 142 20.96 43.11 7.11
CA GLY A 142 21.64 43.77 8.22
C GLY A 142 22.73 44.75 7.75
N ILE A 143 23.53 44.36 6.76
CA ILE A 143 24.57 45.22 6.16
C ILE A 143 23.93 46.43 5.45
N ALA A 144 22.85 46.22 4.69
CA ALA A 144 22.16 47.28 3.98
C ALA A 144 21.60 48.36 4.93
N ARG A 145 21.08 47.98 6.10
CA ARG A 145 20.59 48.93 7.12
C ARG A 145 21.70 49.82 7.69
N ARG A 146 22.90 49.25 7.94
CA ARG A 146 24.03 50.03 8.48
C ARG A 146 24.48 51.13 7.51
N ARG A 147 24.41 50.88 6.21
CA ARG A 147 24.80 51.85 5.18
C ARG A 147 23.83 53.03 5.05
N LYS A 148 22.57 52.88 5.48
CA LYS A 148 21.55 53.94 5.42
C LYS A 148 21.65 54.95 6.58
N ASN A 149 22.33 54.58 7.67
CA ASN A 149 22.46 55.42 8.87
C ASN A 149 23.77 56.24 8.92
N ASN A 150 24.66 56.08 7.93
CA ASN A 150 25.94 56.82 7.81
C ASN A 150 25.92 57.82 6.63
N GLN A 151 24.75 58.40 6.33
CA GLN A 151 24.55 59.54 5.44
C GLN A 151 24.03 60.70 6.29
#